data_AF-A0A259IC99-F1
#
_entry.id   AF-A0A259IC99-F1
#
_cell.length_a   1.000
_cell.length_b   1.000
_cell.length_c   1.000
_cell.angle_alpha   90.00
_cell.angle_beta   90.00
_cell.angle_gamma   90.00
#
_symmetry.space_group_name_H-M   'P 1'
#
loop_
_entity.id
_entity.type
_entity.pdbx_description
1 polymer ?
#
loop_
_entity_poly.entity_id
_entity_poly.type
_entity_poly.pdbx_seq_one_letter_code
_entity_poly.pdbx_strand_id
1 'polypeptide(L)' 'AVVDFIDLHYANWHWPAFNIADSAICVGAGLIIWGELRKSFGKTPQSH' A
#
# COMPACT_ATOMS: atom_id res chain seq x y z
N ALA A 1 -13.77 9.10 -17.69
CA ALA A 1 -12.91 7.91 -17.54
C ALA A 1 -11.63 8.31 -16.82
N VAL A 2 -11.04 7.42 -16.04
CA VAL A 2 -9.71 7.63 -15.45
C VAL A 2 -8.66 7.23 -16.49
N VAL A 3 -7.53 7.94 -16.52
CA VAL A 3 -6.44 7.66 -17.47
C VAL A 3 -5.33 6.93 -16.73
N ASP A 4 -5.06 5.70 -17.16
CA ASP A 4 -3.94 4.90 -16.69
C ASP A 4 -2.80 5.02 -17.68
N PHE A 5 -1.60 5.31 -17.15
CA PHE A 5 -0.43 5.62 -17.96
C PHE A 5 0.84 4.91 -17.49
N ILE A 6 0.78 4.21 -16.35
CA ILE A 6 1.89 3.41 -15.84
C ILE A 6 1.56 1.95 -16.14
N ASP A 7 2.30 1.35 -17.08
CA ASP A 7 2.28 -0.09 -17.38
C ASP A 7 3.58 -0.70 -16.86
N LEU A 8 3.47 -1.72 -16.02
CA LEU A 8 4.64 -2.48 -15.55
C LEU A 8 4.56 -3.87 -16.15
N HIS A 9 5.65 -4.32 -16.75
CA HIS A 9 5.74 -5.67 -17.29
C HIS A 9 7.10 -6.30 -16.98
N TYR A 10 7.09 -7.62 -16.89
CA TYR A 10 8.29 -8.43 -16.75
C TYR A 10 8.17 -9.67 -17.64
N ALA A 11 9.07 -9.78 -18.62
CA ALA A 11 8.98 -10.75 -19.71
C ALA A 11 7.60 -10.71 -20.39
N ASN A 12 6.86 -11.83 -20.41
CA ASN A 12 5.51 -11.92 -20.97
C ASN A 12 4.38 -11.62 -19.96
N TRP A 13 4.72 -11.21 -18.74
CA TRP A 13 3.73 -10.90 -17.72
C TRP A 13 3.53 -9.40 -17.59
N HIS A 14 2.27 -8.97 -17.68
CA HIS A 14 1.86 -7.57 -17.51
C HIS A 14 1.13 -7.42 -16.19
N TRP A 15 1.59 -6.47 -15.39
CA TRP A 15 0.81 -5.93 -14.29
C TRP A 15 -0.28 -5.04 -14.88
N PRO A 16 -1.52 -5.08 -14.35
CA PRO A 16 -2.55 -4.10 -14.69
C PRO A 16 -2.02 -2.66 -14.71
N ALA A 17 -2.31 -1.91 -15.77
CA ALA A 17 -1.94 -0.50 -15.85
C ALA A 17 -2.62 0.29 -14.72
N PHE A 18 -1.93 1.31 -14.19
CA PHE A 18 -2.40 2.15 -13.10
C PHE A 18 -1.96 3.61 -13.28
N ASN A 19 -2.42 4.47 -12.38
CA ASN A 19 -2.03 5.88 -12.36
C ASN A 19 -1.44 6.30 -10.99
N ILE A 20 -1.02 7.56 -10.90
CA ILE A 20 -0.42 8.11 -9.68
C ILE A 20 -1.42 8.13 -8.50
N ALA A 21 -2.72 8.30 -8.76
CA ALA A 21 -3.73 8.31 -7.70
C ALA A 21 -3.83 6.92 -7.04
N ASP A 22 -3.80 5.84 -7.83
CA ASP A 22 -3.79 4.47 -7.30
C ASP A 22 -2.54 4.21 -6.44
N SER A 23 -1.39 4.72 -6.89
CA SER A 23 -0.14 4.61 -6.14
C SER A 23 -0.23 5.34 -4.79
N ALA A 24 -0.81 6.55 -4.76
CA ALA A 24 -1.00 7.32 -3.54
C ALA A 24 -1.95 6.61 -2.55
N ILE A 25 -3.02 6.00 -3.06
CA ILE A 25 -3.96 5.20 -2.25
C ILE A 25 -3.26 3.99 -1.65
N CYS A 26 -2.51 3.22 -2.45
CA CYS A 26 -1.77 2.05 -1.99
C CYS A 26 -0.73 2.41 -0.91
N VAL A 27 0.05 3.46 -1.13
CA VAL A 27 1.04 3.94 -0.14
C VAL A 27 0.33 4.42 1.12
N GLY A 28 -0.73 5.20 1.01
CA GLY A 28 -1.50 5.69 2.17
C GLY A 28 -2.08 4.56 3.01
N ALA A 29 -2.69 3.55 2.37
CA ALA A 29 -3.18 2.35 3.04
C ALA A 29 -2.05 1.58 3.73
N GLY A 30 -0.91 1.41 3.05
CA GLY A 30 0.28 0.78 3.63
C GLY A 30 0.80 1.50 4.88
N LEU A 31 0.83 2.84 4.87
CA LEU A 31 1.25 3.65 6.02
C LEU A 31 0.28 3.54 7.20
N ILE A 32 -1.03 3.50 6.95
CA ILE A 32 -2.04 3.29 8.00
C ILE A 32 -1.85 1.92 8.65
N ILE A 33 -1.76 0.87 7.83
CA ILE A 33 -1.53 -0.50 8.32
C ILE A 33 -0.24 -0.58 9.12
N TRP A 34 0.84 -0.01 8.60
CA TRP A 34 2.12 0.05 9.30
C TRP A 34 2.04 0.78 10.65
N GLY A 35 1.34 1.91 10.69
CA GLY A 35 1.11 2.67 11.92
C GLY A 35 0.36 1.86 12.98
N GLU A 36 -0.71 1.16 12.59
CA GLU A 36 -1.51 0.34 13.50
C GLU A 36 -0.76 -0.91 13.98
N LEU A 37 0.02 -1.55 13.10
CA LEU A 37 0.90 -2.66 13.47
C LEU A 37 1.92 -2.20 14.51
N ARG A 38 2.62 -1.08 14.27
CA ARG A 38 3.61 -0.56 15.21
C ARG A 38 3.01 -0.24 16.59
N LYS A 39 1.80 0.34 16.65
CA LYS A 39 1.09 0.58 17.92
C LYS A 39 0.73 -0.72 18.63
N SER A 40 0.30 -1.72 17.88
CA SER A 40 -0.10 -3.03 18.42
C SER A 40 1.08 -3.81 18.99
N PHE A 41 2.24 -3.78 18.33
CA PHE A 41 3.47 -4.41 18.83
C PHE A 41 4.13 -3.64 19.98
N GLY A 42 3.81 -2.34 20.15
CA GLY A 42 4.32 -1.51 21.24
C GLY A 42 3.55 -1.64 22.56
N LYS A 43 2.44 -2.40 22.60
CA LYS A 43 1.69 -2.65 23.85
C LYS A 43 2.44 -3.69 24.68
N THR A 44 3.28 -3.24 25.60
CA THR A 44 3.71 -4.07 26.74
C THR A 44 2.45 -4.48 27.51
N PRO A 45 2.27 -5.76 27.87
CA PRO A 45 1.14 -6.17 28.70
C PRO A 45 1.20 -5.38 30.01
N GLN A 46 0.25 -4.46 30.18
CA GLN A 46 0.10 -3.71 31.41
C GLN A 46 -0.40 -4.71 32.47
N SER A 47 0.52 -5.19 33.31
CA SER A 47 0.23 -5.94 34.52
C SER A 47 -0.63 -5.06 35.42
N HIS A 48 -1.92 -5.36 35.50
CA HIS A 48 -2.75 -5.01 36.65
C HIS A 48 -2.84 -6.23 37.56
#